data_AF-A0A2N1VYP3-F1
#
_entry.id   AF-A0A2N1VYP3-F1
#
_cell.length_a   1.000
_cell.length_b   1.000
_cell.length_c   1.000
_cell.angle_alpha   90.00
_cell.angle_beta   90.00
_cell.angle_gamma   90.00
#
_symmetry.space_group_name_H-M   'P 1'
#
loop_
_entity.id
_entity.type
_entity.pdbx_description
1 polymer ?
#
loop_
_entity_poly.entity_id
_entity_poly.type
_entity_poly.pdbx_seq_one_letter_code
_entity_poly.pdbx_strand_id
1 'polypeptide(L)'
;MLKKIVFFLILGSFLWACSSDNDPVKSAAELQERVTKLNSLNDDLDAKRTQLYSLVREFNSSRPEGEQFDIASIDTALGKEESDLLKAMFKDEKDISYNGLLNTIIEKNEEVASLNNQITEMEAKLPKPIVVKNGDTHYGLVRDFLMTQHGMDKKQAREIAWKTAMIDDIVPGNKIWLAYSDGIVGTYVTQGDAKVSPMTVQILAKKRAIDKAYEQGKNESQKQDSVYSTPKETESVSMMSN
;
A
#
# COMPACT_ATOMS: atom_id res chain seq x y z
N MET A 1 -17.05 -76.13 13.37
CA MET A 1 -17.41 -74.80 13.91
C MET A 1 -16.16 -73.92 13.92
N LEU A 2 -15.95 -73.06 12.92
CA LEU A 2 -15.30 -71.74 13.05
C LEU A 2 -15.31 -71.04 11.68
N LYS A 3 -16.04 -69.91 11.65
CA LYS A 3 -15.84 -68.67 10.89
C LYS A 3 -15.31 -68.72 9.45
N LYS A 4 -16.06 -68.08 8.54
CA LYS A 4 -15.59 -66.87 7.82
C LYS A 4 -16.80 -66.10 7.27
N ILE A 5 -17.08 -64.97 7.92
CA ILE A 5 -18.01 -63.93 7.47
C ILE A 5 -17.28 -63.10 6.41
N VAL A 6 -17.89 -62.98 5.24
CA VAL A 6 -17.46 -62.09 4.15
C VAL A 6 -18.10 -60.73 4.42
N PHE A 7 -17.28 -59.72 4.72
CA PHE A 7 -17.71 -58.32 4.78
C PHE A 7 -17.12 -57.60 3.57
N PHE A 8 -17.99 -57.20 2.64
CA PHE A 8 -17.66 -56.29 1.55
C PHE A 8 -17.45 -54.89 2.14
N LEU A 9 -16.20 -54.41 2.17
CA LEU A 9 -15.89 -53.02 2.46
C LEU A 9 -15.75 -52.27 1.13
N ILE A 10 -16.76 -51.46 0.84
CA ILE A 10 -16.75 -50.44 -0.20
C ILE A 10 -15.74 -49.38 0.24
N LEU A 11 -14.56 -49.38 -0.39
CA LEU A 11 -13.60 -48.29 -0.29
C LEU A 11 -14.19 -47.10 -1.06
N GLY A 12 -14.98 -46.29 -0.37
CA GLY A 12 -15.37 -44.96 -0.82
C GLY A 12 -14.18 -44.02 -0.71
N SER A 13 -13.53 -43.78 -1.84
CA SER A 13 -12.49 -42.76 -2.01
C SER A 13 -13.09 -41.36 -1.84
N PHE A 14 -13.24 -40.92 -0.59
CA PHE A 14 -13.46 -39.51 -0.26
C PHE A 14 -12.10 -38.91 0.09
N LEU A 15 -11.29 -38.65 -0.96
CA LEU A 15 -10.15 -37.75 -0.85
C LEU A 15 -10.71 -36.34 -0.75
N TRP A 16 -11.03 -35.95 0.49
CA TRP A 16 -11.27 -34.58 0.87
C TRP A 16 -9.93 -33.85 0.77
N ALA A 17 -9.65 -33.30 -0.41
CA ALA A 17 -8.57 -32.36 -0.62
C ALA A 17 -8.95 -31.05 0.09
N CYS A 18 -8.71 -30.97 1.40
CA CYS A 18 -8.46 -29.70 2.03
C CYS A 18 -7.18 -29.13 1.40
N SER A 19 -7.35 -28.28 0.39
CA SER A 19 -6.32 -27.34 -0.04
C SER A 19 -5.97 -26.49 1.18
N SER A 20 -4.86 -26.84 1.84
CA SER A 20 -4.32 -26.06 2.95
C SER A 20 -3.76 -24.77 2.36
N ASP A 21 -4.47 -23.66 2.62
CA ASP A 21 -4.18 -22.29 2.17
C ASP A 21 -2.91 -21.67 2.80
N ASN A 22 -1.96 -22.51 3.20
CA ASN A 22 -0.74 -22.18 3.93
C ASN A 22 0.53 -22.26 3.07
N ASP A 23 0.39 -22.44 1.76
CA ASP A 23 1.57 -22.48 0.89
C ASP A 23 2.21 -21.08 0.76
N PRO A 24 3.54 -20.97 0.88
CA PRO A 24 4.24 -19.70 0.64
C PRO A 24 4.01 -19.23 -0.80
N VAL A 25 3.91 -17.92 -0.99
CA VAL A 25 3.67 -17.28 -2.30
C VAL A 25 4.59 -17.87 -3.37
N LYS A 26 4.01 -18.52 -4.38
CA LYS A 26 4.76 -19.35 -5.34
C LYS A 26 5.21 -18.58 -6.58
N SER A 27 4.66 -17.39 -6.83
CA SER A 27 4.94 -16.62 -8.02
C SER A 27 4.76 -15.11 -7.84
N ALA A 28 5.32 -14.33 -8.75
CA ALA A 28 5.11 -12.88 -8.83
C ALA A 28 3.63 -12.52 -9.05
N ALA A 29 2.89 -13.30 -9.84
CA ALA A 29 1.47 -13.06 -10.10
C ALA A 29 0.60 -13.29 -8.86
N GLU A 30 0.88 -14.34 -8.09
CA GLU A 30 0.19 -14.59 -6.83
C GLU A 30 0.53 -13.51 -5.78
N LEU A 31 1.78 -13.05 -5.76
CA LEU A 31 2.17 -11.92 -4.92
C LEU A 31 1.36 -10.66 -5.28
N GLN A 32 1.21 -10.38 -6.57
CA GLN A 32 0.41 -9.24 -7.06
C GLN A 32 -0.99 -9.27 -6.49
N GLU A 33 -1.69 -10.38 -6.69
CA GLU A 33 -3.09 -10.52 -6.31
C GLU A 33 -3.27 -10.29 -4.81
N ARG A 34 -2.42 -10.94 -4.00
CA ARG A 34 -2.46 -10.83 -2.55
C ARG A 34 -2.11 -9.41 -2.07
N VAL A 35 -1.11 -8.76 -2.65
CA VAL A 35 -0.72 -7.40 -2.26
C VAL A 35 -1.74 -6.36 -2.73
N THR A 36 -2.35 -6.53 -3.91
CA THR A 36 -3.47 -5.67 -4.35
C THR A 36 -4.66 -5.80 -3.42
N LYS A 37 -5.01 -7.03 -3.01
CA LYS A 37 -6.08 -7.25 -2.04
C LYS A 37 -5.74 -6.64 -0.67
N LEU A 38 -4.48 -6.77 -0.22
CA LEU A 38 -4.01 -6.13 1.01
C LEU A 38 -4.14 -4.61 0.96
N ASN A 39 -3.77 -3.98 -0.16
CA ASN A 39 -3.95 -2.53 -0.34
C ASN A 39 -5.42 -2.13 -0.29
N SER A 40 -6.30 -2.85 -0.98
CA SER A 40 -7.75 -2.59 -0.93
C SER A 40 -8.29 -2.69 0.50
N LEU A 41 -7.85 -3.68 1.28
CA LEU A 41 -8.26 -3.82 2.68
C LEU A 41 -7.75 -2.66 3.54
N ASN A 42 -6.52 -2.17 3.30
CA ASN A 42 -5.98 -1.00 3.99
C ASN A 42 -6.75 0.29 3.62
N ASP A 43 -7.08 0.47 2.34
CA ASP A 43 -7.86 1.62 1.88
C ASP A 43 -9.27 1.62 2.52
N ASP A 44 -9.92 0.46 2.56
CA ASP A 44 -11.21 0.29 3.23
C ASP A 44 -11.09 0.56 4.73
N LEU A 45 -10.05 0.03 5.39
CA LEU A 45 -9.78 0.24 6.81
C LEU A 45 -9.61 1.73 7.14
N ASP A 46 -8.84 2.48 6.35
CA ASP A 46 -8.62 3.91 6.54
C ASP A 46 -9.89 4.72 6.33
N ALA A 47 -10.70 4.36 5.33
CA ALA A 47 -12.01 4.95 5.12
C ALA A 47 -12.95 4.71 6.33
N LYS A 48 -12.97 3.48 6.87
CA LYS A 48 -13.79 3.13 8.04
C LYS A 48 -13.31 3.80 9.32
N ARG A 49 -12.01 3.90 9.53
CA ARG A 49 -11.43 4.67 10.65
C ARG A 49 -11.85 6.12 10.57
N THR A 50 -11.78 6.75 9.40
CA THR A 50 -12.20 8.15 9.19
C THR A 50 -13.68 8.37 9.55
N GLN A 51 -14.55 7.43 9.16
CA GLN A 51 -15.96 7.45 9.55
C GLN A 51 -16.13 7.30 11.06
N LEU A 52 -15.47 6.31 11.67
CA LEU A 52 -15.52 6.07 13.11
C LEU A 52 -15.03 7.29 13.91
N TYR A 53 -13.93 7.92 13.47
CA TYR A 53 -13.42 9.16 14.04
C TYR A 53 -14.46 10.28 14.05
N SER A 54 -15.19 10.42 12.94
CA SER A 54 -16.21 11.46 12.79
C SER A 54 -17.40 11.20 13.72
N LEU A 55 -17.87 9.96 13.79
CA LEU A 55 -18.98 9.54 14.65
C LEU A 55 -18.64 9.68 16.14
N VAL A 56 -17.44 9.26 16.55
CA VAL A 56 -16.98 9.41 17.95
C VAL A 56 -16.83 10.88 18.32
N ARG A 57 -16.35 11.72 17.40
CA ARG A 57 -16.28 13.18 17.63
C ARG A 57 -17.67 13.79 17.79
N GLU A 58 -18.61 13.43 16.92
CA GLU A 58 -20.00 13.86 17.03
C GLU A 58 -20.60 13.46 18.38
N PHE A 59 -20.41 12.20 18.77
CA PHE A 59 -20.85 11.70 20.07
C PHE A 59 -20.22 12.47 21.23
N ASN A 60 -18.90 12.61 21.26
CA ASN A 60 -18.18 13.29 22.34
C ASN A 60 -18.58 14.78 22.45
N SER A 61 -18.94 15.42 21.34
CA SER A 61 -19.39 16.83 21.32
C SER A 61 -20.75 17.01 21.99
N SER A 62 -21.55 15.95 22.09
CA SER A 62 -22.85 15.94 22.76
C SER A 62 -22.79 15.56 24.24
N ARG A 63 -21.59 15.22 24.77
CA ARG A 63 -21.41 14.68 26.12
C ARG A 63 -20.58 15.59 27.04
N PRO A 64 -20.89 15.63 28.34
CA PRO A 64 -20.04 16.28 29.32
C PRO A 64 -18.68 15.58 29.45
N GLU A 65 -17.69 16.32 29.95
CA GLU A 65 -16.34 15.82 30.20
C GLU A 65 -16.38 14.62 31.17
N GLY A 66 -15.72 13.51 30.80
CA GLY A 66 -15.74 12.24 31.55
C GLY A 66 -16.70 11.16 31.02
N GLU A 67 -17.62 11.49 30.13
CA GLU A 67 -18.48 10.53 29.40
C GLU A 67 -18.05 10.35 27.93
N GLN A 68 -16.86 10.84 27.59
CA GLN A 68 -16.31 10.86 26.25
C GLN A 68 -15.41 9.64 26.00
N PHE A 69 -15.35 9.20 24.75
CA PHE A 69 -14.41 8.16 24.32
C PHE A 69 -13.04 8.75 24.01
N ASP A 70 -11.99 7.98 24.32
CA ASP A 70 -10.64 8.32 23.90
C ASP A 70 -10.49 8.12 22.37
N ILE A 71 -10.40 9.24 21.66
CA ILE A 71 -10.21 9.28 20.22
C ILE A 71 -8.86 8.66 19.82
N ALA A 72 -7.83 8.74 20.67
CA ALA A 72 -6.51 8.20 20.35
C ALA A 72 -6.49 6.66 20.22
N SER A 73 -7.48 5.96 20.79
CA SER A 73 -7.59 4.50 20.71
C SER A 73 -8.08 3.98 19.35
N ILE A 74 -8.63 4.84 18.48
CA ILE A 74 -9.29 4.43 17.24
C ILE A 74 -8.31 3.91 16.17
N ASP A 75 -7.02 4.26 16.25
CA ASP A 75 -5.99 3.83 15.29
C ASP A 75 -5.88 2.29 15.14
N THR A 76 -6.32 1.52 16.14
CA THR A 76 -6.31 0.05 16.10
C THR A 76 -7.70 -0.60 16.22
N ALA A 77 -8.77 0.20 16.13
CA ALA A 77 -10.10 -0.04 16.72
C ALA A 77 -10.16 0.33 18.20
N LEU A 78 -11.35 0.73 18.66
CA LEU A 78 -11.63 0.96 20.07
C LEU A 78 -11.28 -0.28 20.89
N GLY A 79 -10.62 -0.05 22.03
CA GLY A 79 -10.25 -1.10 22.96
C GLY A 79 -11.48 -1.80 23.55
N LYS A 80 -11.20 -2.89 24.27
CA LYS A 80 -12.25 -3.71 24.87
C LYS A 80 -13.07 -2.92 25.90
N GLU A 81 -12.42 -2.07 26.70
CA GLU A 81 -13.08 -1.29 27.74
C GLU A 81 -14.03 -0.25 27.13
N GLU A 82 -13.60 0.45 26.08
CA GLU A 82 -14.40 1.44 25.36
C GLU A 82 -15.56 0.78 24.60
N SER A 83 -15.33 -0.41 24.02
CA SER A 83 -16.39 -1.19 23.37
C SER A 83 -17.44 -1.69 24.38
N ASP A 84 -17.01 -2.15 25.55
CA ASP A 84 -17.91 -2.59 26.62
C ASP A 84 -18.72 -1.41 27.17
N LEU A 85 -18.10 -0.24 27.33
CA LEU A 85 -18.77 1.00 27.72
C LEU A 85 -19.84 1.42 26.70
N LEU A 86 -19.50 1.44 25.40
CA LEU A 86 -20.45 1.72 24.32
C LEU A 86 -21.65 0.77 24.35
N LYS A 87 -21.40 -0.53 24.54
CA LYS A 87 -22.45 -1.56 24.62
C LYS A 87 -23.32 -1.40 25.86
N ALA A 88 -22.77 -0.91 26.98
CA ALA A 88 -23.54 -0.57 28.16
C ALA A 88 -24.41 0.67 27.92
N MET A 89 -23.83 1.76 27.41
CA MET A 89 -24.55 3.00 27.08
C MET A 89 -25.69 2.75 26.08
N PHE A 90 -25.46 1.93 25.06
CA PHE A 90 -26.48 1.55 24.08
C PHE A 90 -27.68 0.85 24.72
N LYS A 91 -27.46 0.02 25.75
CA LYS A 91 -28.55 -0.69 26.46
C LYS A 91 -29.39 0.24 27.33
N ASP A 92 -28.77 1.27 27.88
CA ASP A 92 -29.41 2.19 28.82
C ASP A 92 -29.98 3.45 28.13
N GLU A 93 -29.59 3.71 26.87
CA GLU A 93 -30.01 4.87 26.09
C GLU A 93 -31.47 4.75 25.63
N LYS A 94 -32.26 5.81 25.90
CA LYS A 94 -33.70 5.87 25.61
C LYS A 94 -34.01 6.75 24.42
N ASP A 95 -33.12 7.68 24.08
CA ASP A 95 -33.26 8.52 22.91
C ASP A 95 -32.92 7.72 21.64
N ILE A 96 -33.88 7.63 20.73
CA ILE A 96 -33.76 6.85 19.48
C ILE A 96 -32.62 7.38 18.59
N SER A 97 -32.39 8.69 18.57
CA SER A 97 -31.34 9.31 17.77
C SER A 97 -29.95 8.97 18.32
N TYR A 98 -29.75 9.09 19.64
CA TYR A 98 -28.48 8.73 20.26
C TYR A 98 -28.23 7.22 20.24
N ASN A 99 -29.28 6.41 20.40
CA ASN A 99 -29.21 4.97 20.26
C ASN A 99 -28.74 4.57 18.84
N GLY A 100 -29.25 5.24 17.80
CA GLY A 100 -28.81 5.06 16.42
C GLY A 100 -27.34 5.43 16.20
N LEU A 101 -26.88 6.54 16.78
CA LEU A 101 -25.46 6.95 16.70
C LEU A 101 -24.54 5.94 17.40
N LEU A 102 -24.89 5.51 18.61
CA LEU A 102 -24.15 4.50 19.38
C LEU A 102 -24.07 3.16 18.62
N ASN A 103 -25.18 2.71 18.05
CA ASN A 103 -25.20 1.50 17.24
C ASN A 103 -24.28 1.61 16.02
N THR A 104 -24.32 2.76 15.34
CA THR A 104 -23.45 3.02 14.18
C THR A 104 -21.96 3.01 14.57
N ILE A 105 -21.61 3.57 15.74
CA ILE A 105 -20.24 3.52 16.27
C ILE A 105 -19.82 2.07 16.55
N ILE A 106 -20.67 1.27 17.19
CA ILE A 106 -20.40 -0.15 17.49
C ILE A 106 -20.17 -0.94 16.19
N GLU A 107 -21.09 -0.83 15.23
CA GLU A 107 -21.00 -1.52 13.93
C GLU A 107 -19.71 -1.15 13.19
N LYS A 108 -19.37 0.16 13.13
CA LYS A 108 -18.15 0.62 12.47
C LYS A 108 -16.89 0.16 13.18
N ASN A 109 -16.90 0.10 14.52
CA ASN A 109 -15.78 -0.45 15.27
C ASN A 109 -15.56 -1.95 15.01
N GLU A 110 -16.64 -2.72 14.92
CA GLU A 110 -16.57 -4.16 14.59
C GLU A 110 -16.08 -4.38 13.14
N GLU A 111 -16.49 -3.52 12.19
CA GLU A 111 -15.94 -3.50 10.84
C GLU A 111 -14.42 -3.23 10.83
N VAL A 112 -13.94 -2.23 11.57
CA VAL A 112 -12.50 -1.91 11.70
C VAL A 112 -11.73 -3.10 12.30
N ALA A 113 -12.25 -3.71 13.36
CA ALA A 113 -11.61 -4.88 13.98
C ALA A 113 -11.54 -6.08 13.02
N SER A 114 -12.62 -6.32 12.26
CA SER A 114 -12.65 -7.38 11.24
C SER A 114 -11.63 -7.13 10.12
N LEU A 115 -11.52 -5.89 9.62
CA LEU A 115 -10.55 -5.52 8.60
C LEU A 115 -9.11 -5.68 9.11
N ASN A 116 -8.82 -5.24 10.34
CA ASN A 116 -7.50 -5.44 10.96
C ASN A 116 -7.12 -6.92 11.05
N ASN A 117 -8.07 -7.78 11.42
CA ASN A 117 -7.84 -9.23 11.47
C ASN A 117 -7.55 -9.80 10.08
N GLN A 118 -8.34 -9.43 9.07
CA GLN A 118 -8.12 -9.87 7.68
C GLN A 118 -6.76 -9.42 7.13
N ILE A 119 -6.35 -8.19 7.42
CA ILE A 119 -5.02 -7.67 7.07
C ILE A 119 -3.93 -8.48 7.76
N THR A 120 -4.06 -8.73 9.05
CA THR A 120 -3.07 -9.50 9.83
C THR A 120 -2.93 -10.93 9.31
N GLU A 121 -4.04 -11.61 9.03
CA GLU A 121 -4.05 -12.95 8.45
C GLU A 121 -3.42 -12.98 7.05
N MET A 122 -3.62 -11.92 6.26
CA MET A 122 -3.05 -11.81 4.92
C MET A 122 -1.56 -11.51 4.94
N GLU A 123 -1.12 -10.56 5.78
CA GLU A 123 0.29 -10.24 5.97
C GLU A 123 1.07 -11.45 6.50
N ALA A 124 0.47 -12.27 7.37
CA ALA A 124 1.08 -13.51 7.87
C ALA A 124 1.37 -14.54 6.76
N LYS A 125 0.64 -14.49 5.64
CA LYS A 125 0.80 -15.38 4.48
C LYS A 125 1.71 -14.78 3.39
N LEU A 126 2.08 -13.52 3.52
CA LEU A 126 2.94 -12.82 2.57
C LEU A 126 4.41 -12.91 3.02
N PRO A 127 5.37 -12.84 2.08
CA PRO A 127 6.78 -12.69 2.44
C PRO A 127 6.97 -11.39 3.23
N LYS A 128 7.89 -11.39 4.20
CA LYS A 128 8.14 -10.21 5.03
C LYS A 128 8.48 -8.99 4.15
N PRO A 129 7.75 -7.86 4.29
CA PRO A 129 8.02 -6.70 3.47
C PRO A 129 9.33 -6.02 3.87
N ILE A 130 9.97 -5.39 2.91
CA ILE A 130 11.11 -4.50 3.14
C ILE A 130 10.58 -3.09 3.36
N VAL A 131 10.84 -2.51 4.53
CA VAL A 131 10.48 -1.12 4.82
C VAL A 131 11.55 -0.19 4.26
N VAL A 132 11.13 0.73 3.39
CA VAL A 132 11.99 1.71 2.72
C VAL A 132 12.53 2.72 3.72
N LYS A 133 13.84 2.96 3.65
CA LYS A 133 14.57 3.93 4.47
C LYS A 133 15.11 5.08 3.61
N ASN A 134 15.59 6.12 4.29
CA ASN A 134 16.28 7.23 3.62
C ASN A 134 17.51 6.72 2.86
N GLY A 135 17.59 7.06 1.58
CA GLY A 135 18.70 6.68 0.70
C GLY A 135 18.53 5.32 0.01
N ASP A 136 17.48 4.56 0.35
CA ASP A 136 17.15 3.35 -0.38
C ASP A 136 16.72 3.68 -1.81
N THR A 137 17.07 2.80 -2.73
CA THR A 137 16.59 2.85 -4.11
C THR A 137 15.89 1.53 -4.41
N HIS A 138 14.83 1.58 -5.21
CA HIS A 138 14.06 0.39 -5.57
C HIS A 138 14.96 -0.69 -6.16
N TYR A 139 15.87 -0.27 -7.06
CA TYR A 139 16.91 -1.12 -7.62
C TYR A 139 17.83 -1.75 -6.57
N GLY A 140 18.33 -0.94 -5.63
CA GLY A 140 19.20 -1.41 -4.56
C GLY A 140 18.51 -2.47 -3.71
N LEU A 141 17.26 -2.24 -3.33
CA LEU A 141 16.47 -3.17 -2.52
C LEU A 141 16.21 -4.50 -3.24
N VAL A 142 15.87 -4.47 -4.53
CA VAL A 142 15.70 -5.69 -5.33
C VAL A 142 17.02 -6.46 -5.47
N ARG A 143 18.11 -5.76 -5.78
CA ARG A 143 19.44 -6.39 -5.86
C ARG A 143 19.82 -7.05 -4.54
N ASP A 144 19.64 -6.35 -3.43
CA ASP A 144 20.03 -6.85 -2.11
C ASP A 144 19.15 -8.02 -1.68
N PHE A 145 17.85 -8.01 -2.03
CA PHE A 145 16.96 -9.15 -1.87
C PHE A 145 17.44 -10.39 -2.62
N LEU A 146 17.80 -10.25 -3.91
CA LEU A 146 18.33 -11.36 -4.72
C LEU A 146 19.64 -11.92 -4.17
N MET A 147 20.53 -11.05 -3.67
CA MET A 147 21.80 -11.48 -3.10
C MET A 147 21.64 -12.15 -1.73
N THR A 148 20.82 -11.57 -0.86
CA THR A 148 20.72 -12.01 0.54
C THR A 148 19.76 -13.19 0.73
N GLN A 149 18.62 -13.21 0.03
CA GLN A 149 17.61 -14.25 0.19
C GLN A 149 17.74 -15.39 -0.82
N HIS A 150 18.30 -15.10 -2.01
CA HIS A 150 18.47 -16.09 -3.08
C HIS A 150 19.92 -16.44 -3.39
N GLY A 151 20.88 -15.91 -2.62
CA GLY A 151 22.30 -16.28 -2.69
C GLY A 151 22.98 -15.95 -4.03
N MET A 152 22.39 -15.06 -4.83
CA MET A 152 22.93 -14.72 -6.14
C MET A 152 24.20 -13.89 -6.03
N ASP A 153 25.09 -14.08 -7.02
CA ASP A 153 26.24 -13.19 -7.13
C ASP A 153 25.83 -11.78 -7.58
N LYS A 154 26.70 -10.81 -7.30
CA LYS A 154 26.45 -9.39 -7.60
C LYS A 154 26.21 -9.11 -9.09
N LYS A 155 26.80 -9.88 -10.01
CA LYS A 155 26.58 -9.69 -11.44
C LYS A 155 25.19 -10.19 -11.83
N GLN A 156 24.86 -11.42 -11.44
CA GLN A 156 23.53 -12.01 -11.69
C GLN A 156 22.40 -11.17 -11.10
N ALA A 157 22.51 -10.77 -9.83
CA ALA A 157 21.51 -9.94 -9.16
C ALA A 157 21.31 -8.59 -9.87
N ARG A 158 22.38 -7.97 -10.38
CA ARG A 158 22.29 -6.71 -11.12
C ARG A 158 21.56 -6.88 -12.46
N GLU A 159 21.84 -7.96 -13.19
CA GLU A 159 21.20 -8.24 -14.48
C GLU A 159 19.69 -8.46 -14.32
N ILE A 160 19.28 -9.20 -13.29
CA ILE A 160 17.86 -9.44 -13.01
C ILE A 160 17.18 -8.16 -12.50
N ALA A 161 17.79 -7.44 -11.55
CA ALA A 161 17.25 -6.19 -11.03
C ALA A 161 17.06 -5.15 -12.14
N TRP A 162 17.96 -5.09 -13.12
CA TRP A 162 17.85 -4.16 -14.26
C TRP A 162 16.68 -4.48 -15.19
N LYS A 163 16.35 -5.77 -15.34
CA LYS A 163 15.23 -6.23 -16.17
C LYS A 163 13.88 -6.16 -15.46
N THR A 164 13.89 -5.92 -14.15
CA THR A 164 12.67 -5.86 -13.35
C THR A 164 11.93 -4.57 -13.63
N ALA A 165 10.63 -4.67 -13.94
CA ALA A 165 9.78 -3.51 -14.13
C ALA A 165 9.50 -2.83 -12.79
N MET A 166 10.31 -1.82 -12.45
CA MET A 166 10.11 -0.97 -11.28
C MET A 166 9.30 0.24 -11.71
N ILE A 167 8.03 0.29 -11.29
CA ILE A 167 7.08 1.33 -11.73
C ILE A 167 6.92 2.43 -10.66
N ASP A 168 7.41 2.18 -9.44
CA ASP A 168 7.12 3.02 -8.28
C ASP A 168 8.33 3.83 -7.82
N ASP A 169 8.17 5.16 -7.78
CA ASP A 169 9.01 6.01 -6.95
C ASP A 169 8.72 5.67 -5.47
N ILE A 170 9.74 5.20 -4.76
CA ILE A 170 9.61 4.79 -3.36
C ILE A 170 9.98 5.95 -2.43
N VAL A 171 9.26 6.06 -1.33
CA VAL A 171 9.56 7.01 -0.24
C VAL A 171 9.77 6.27 1.08
N PRO A 172 10.54 6.86 2.01
CA PRO A 172 10.70 6.31 3.35
C PRO A 172 9.36 5.99 4.00
N GLY A 173 9.26 4.79 4.60
CA GLY A 173 8.03 4.27 5.20
C GLY A 173 7.21 3.36 4.29
N ASN A 174 7.44 3.38 2.96
CA ASN A 174 6.80 2.40 2.08
C ASN A 174 7.21 0.96 2.44
N LYS A 175 6.30 0.02 2.23
CA LYS A 175 6.58 -1.41 2.32
C LYS A 175 6.74 -1.95 0.88
N ILE A 176 7.86 -2.60 0.59
CA ILE A 176 8.10 -3.28 -0.68
C ILE A 176 7.98 -4.79 -0.46
N TRP A 177 7.10 -5.41 -1.23
CA TRP A 177 6.90 -6.84 -1.29
C TRP A 177 7.65 -7.39 -2.50
N LEU A 178 8.54 -8.34 -2.26
CA LEU A 178 9.37 -8.95 -3.29
C LEU A 178 9.12 -10.45 -3.34
N ALA A 179 8.98 -10.97 -4.56
CA ALA A 179 9.00 -12.41 -4.84
C ALA A 179 9.89 -12.65 -6.04
N TYR A 180 10.55 -13.80 -6.06
CA TYR A 180 11.37 -14.24 -7.17
C TYR A 180 11.01 -15.68 -7.55
N SER A 181 10.66 -15.87 -8.83
CA SER A 181 10.41 -17.17 -9.44
C SER A 181 10.87 -17.14 -10.89
N ASP A 182 11.51 -18.21 -11.35
CA ASP A 182 11.83 -18.43 -12.76
C ASP A 182 12.57 -17.27 -13.46
N GLY A 183 13.49 -16.61 -12.74
CA GLY A 183 14.26 -15.50 -13.31
C GLY A 183 13.53 -14.16 -13.32
N ILE A 184 12.30 -14.09 -12.82
CA ILE A 184 11.46 -12.90 -12.77
C ILE A 184 11.31 -12.44 -11.32
N VAL A 185 11.52 -11.15 -11.10
CA VAL A 185 11.20 -10.50 -9.82
C VAL A 185 9.84 -9.82 -9.94
N GLY A 186 8.92 -10.20 -9.07
CA GLY A 186 7.73 -9.43 -8.78
C GLY A 186 8.04 -8.40 -7.70
N THR A 187 7.68 -7.15 -7.95
CA THR A 187 7.78 -6.09 -6.94
C THR A 187 6.47 -5.35 -6.83
N TYR A 188 6.03 -5.14 -5.59
CA TYR A 188 4.82 -4.39 -5.28
C TYR A 188 5.08 -3.44 -4.12
N VAL A 189 4.69 -2.18 -4.28
CA VAL A 189 4.88 -1.15 -3.26
C VAL A 189 3.54 -0.83 -2.61
N THR A 190 3.51 -0.85 -1.29
CA THR A 190 2.36 -0.43 -0.48
C THR A 190 2.74 0.75 0.40
N GLN A 191 1.75 1.52 0.85
CA GLN A 191 2.00 2.76 1.58
C GLN A 191 2.81 2.52 2.86
N GLY A 192 2.50 1.48 3.63
CA GLY A 192 3.15 1.23 4.92
C GLY A 192 2.97 2.42 5.87
N ASP A 193 4.05 2.85 6.50
CA ASP A 193 4.07 4.00 7.42
C ASP A 193 4.33 5.34 6.69
N ALA A 194 4.40 5.33 5.36
CA ALA A 194 4.62 6.55 4.60
C ALA A 194 3.40 7.48 4.72
N LYS A 195 3.67 8.79 4.78
CA LYS A 195 2.64 9.83 4.84
C LYS A 195 1.82 9.98 3.56
N VAL A 196 2.31 9.41 2.46
CA VAL A 196 1.72 9.52 1.12
C VAL A 196 1.70 8.16 0.45
N SER A 197 0.63 7.85 -0.27
CA SER A 197 0.51 6.59 -1.00
C SER A 197 1.45 6.57 -2.21
N PRO A 198 1.89 5.38 -2.67
CA PRO A 198 2.75 5.25 -3.86
C PRO A 198 2.15 5.91 -5.11
N MET A 199 0.83 5.81 -5.30
CA MET A 199 0.13 6.47 -6.40
C MET A 199 0.27 8.00 -6.32
N THR A 200 0.12 8.60 -5.14
CA THR A 200 0.32 10.03 -4.94
C THR A 200 1.75 10.43 -5.27
N VAL A 201 2.74 9.63 -4.88
CA VAL A 201 4.15 9.87 -5.23
C VAL A 201 4.34 9.86 -6.74
N GLN A 202 3.80 8.87 -7.46
CA GLN A 202 3.89 8.81 -8.92
C GLN A 202 3.27 10.04 -9.61
N ILE A 203 2.10 10.48 -9.15
CA ILE A 203 1.42 11.67 -9.69
C ILE A 203 2.29 12.92 -9.49
N LEU A 204 2.84 13.10 -8.28
CA LEU A 204 3.70 14.23 -7.96
C LEU A 204 5.01 14.19 -8.75
N ALA A 205 5.62 13.02 -8.93
CA ALA A 205 6.83 12.85 -9.72
C ALA A 205 6.60 13.17 -11.20
N LYS A 206 5.52 12.64 -11.79
CA LYS A 206 5.11 12.95 -13.17
C LYS A 206 4.88 14.45 -13.34
N LYS A 207 4.16 15.08 -12.41
CA LYS A 207 3.93 16.53 -12.44
C LYS A 207 5.24 17.32 -12.41
N ARG A 208 6.16 17.00 -11.49
CA ARG A 208 7.48 17.64 -11.41
C ARG A 208 8.30 17.45 -12.68
N ALA A 209 8.23 16.29 -13.32
CA ALA A 209 8.93 16.02 -14.58
C ALA A 209 8.38 16.88 -15.72
N ILE A 210 7.05 17.01 -15.82
CA ILE A 210 6.38 17.88 -16.79
C ILE A 210 6.75 19.35 -16.56
N ASP A 211 6.68 19.81 -15.31
CA ASP A 211 7.01 21.20 -14.96
C ASP A 211 8.46 21.54 -15.32
N LYS A 212 9.42 20.65 -15.01
CA LYS A 212 10.82 20.80 -15.40
C LYS A 212 11.01 20.84 -16.92
N ALA A 213 10.35 19.95 -17.66
CA ALA A 213 10.43 19.92 -19.12
C ALA A 213 9.86 21.20 -19.74
N TYR A 214 8.78 21.74 -19.18
CA TYR A 214 8.20 23.01 -19.59
C TYR A 214 9.15 24.19 -19.34
N GLU A 215 9.78 24.26 -18.17
CA GLU A 215 10.79 25.28 -17.85
C GLU A 215 12.01 25.19 -18.76
N GLN A 216 12.52 23.98 -19.02
CA GLN A 216 13.63 23.75 -19.95
C GLN A 216 13.27 24.21 -21.36
N GLY A 217 12.09 23.82 -21.87
CA GLY A 217 11.61 24.25 -23.18
C GLY A 217 11.48 25.77 -23.28
N LYS A 218 10.96 26.43 -22.25
CA LYS A 218 10.88 27.90 -22.20
C LYS A 218 12.27 28.55 -22.24
N ASN A 219 13.21 28.03 -21.47
CA ASN A 219 14.58 28.53 -21.44
C ASN A 219 15.31 28.30 -22.78
N GLU A 220 15.04 27.19 -23.46
CA GLU A 220 15.57 26.88 -24.78
C GLU A 220 14.97 27.77 -25.87
N SER A 221 13.65 28.00 -25.86
CA SER A 221 12.98 28.97 -26.75
C SER A 221 13.56 30.38 -26.57
N GLN A 222 13.74 30.83 -25.33
CA GLN A 222 14.34 32.14 -25.05
C GLN A 222 15.79 32.26 -25.53
N LYS A 223 16.57 31.18 -25.41
CA LYS A 223 17.93 31.15 -25.98
C LYS A 223 17.89 31.17 -27.50
N GLN A 224 16.97 30.44 -28.13
CA GLN A 224 16.82 30.42 -29.59
C GLN A 224 16.41 31.79 -30.13
N ASP A 225 15.45 32.46 -29.50
CA ASP A 225 15.02 33.82 -29.87
C ASP A 225 16.16 34.85 -29.70
N SER A 226 17.01 34.69 -28.69
CA SER A 226 18.19 35.55 -28.50
C SER A 226 19.28 35.35 -29.56
N VAL A 227 19.42 34.14 -30.12
CA VAL A 227 20.39 33.82 -31.17
C VAL A 227 19.95 34.39 -32.53
N TYR A 228 18.64 34.37 -32.83
CA TYR A 228 18.09 34.94 -34.07
C TYR A 228 17.95 36.48 -34.06
N SER A 229 18.14 37.13 -32.90
CA SER A 229 18.02 38.59 -32.75
C SER A 229 19.35 39.34 -32.89
N THR A 230 20.46 38.66 -33.23
CA THR A 230 21.75 39.33 -33.46
C THR A 230 21.71 40.08 -34.80
N PRO A 231 21.81 41.42 -34.83
CA PRO A 231 21.78 42.17 -36.09
C PRO A 231 22.99 41.78 -36.95
N LYS A 232 22.77 41.46 -38.23
CA LYS A 232 23.85 41.47 -39.22
C LYS A 232 24.37 42.90 -39.29
N GLU A 233 25.56 43.12 -38.72
CA GLU A 233 26.29 44.37 -38.88
C GLU A 233 26.55 44.59 -40.37
N THR A 234 25.82 45.54 -40.94
CA THR A 234 25.96 45.99 -42.33
C THR A 234 27.38 46.50 -42.53
N GLU A 235 28.13 45.85 -43.42
CA GLU A 235 29.34 46.40 -44.04
C GLU A 235 29.01 47.77 -44.65
N SER A 236 29.37 48.84 -43.94
CA SER A 236 29.39 50.18 -44.50
C SER A 236 30.59 50.28 -45.45
N VAL A 237 30.30 50.20 -46.74
CA VAL A 237 31.21 50.55 -47.84
C VAL A 237 31.65 52.01 -47.65
N SER A 238 32.87 52.21 -47.15
CA SER A 238 33.55 53.51 -47.22
C SER A 238 34.23 53.62 -48.57
N MET A 239 33.60 54.36 -49.49
CA MET A 239 34.31 54.96 -50.60
C MET A 239 35.17 56.11 -50.07
N MET A 240 36.48 55.97 -50.12
CA MET A 240 37.41 57.10 -50.17
C MET A 240 38.50 56.83 -51.20
N SER A 241 38.35 57.54 -52.32
CA SER A 241 39.36 58.27 -53.09
C SER A 241 40.77 57.69 -53.22
N ASN A 242 41.12 57.29 -54.45
CA ASN A 242 42.13 57.96 -55.28
C ASN A 242 41.91 57.68 -56.76
#